data_AF-A0A9J6EUJ8-F1
#
_entry.id   AF-A0A9J6EUJ8-F1
#
_cell.length_a   1.000
_cell.length_b   1.000
_cell.length_c   1.000
_cell.angle_alpha   90.00
_cell.angle_beta   90.00
_cell.angle_gamma   90.00
#
_symmetry.space_group_name_H-M   'P 1'
#
loop_
_entity.id
_entity.type
_entity.pdbx_description
1 polymer ?
#
loop_
_entity_poly.entity_id
_entity_poly.type
_entity_poly.pdbx_seq_one_letter_code
_entity_poly.pdbx_strand_id
1 'polypeptide(L)'
;MVLSFLHAFGLHSEKEYMDVLRAGLSRPCVLHRRTPAEKFVNAFNAWIGRVLDSNMDMQIILDHYACASYVVDYVNKSDRGISNLKHTVAEILKTNPNDDIEAGIRKLRVDILKGIEMSAQEVAWFLLKQEMSHKSREVVYVPTCYPKERVHVRKTRAELEALLPGSTDVWKANLVQKYEARPPTLNDVDRGKTKRIQPGG
;
A
#
# COMPACT_ATOMS: atom_id res chain seq x y z
N MET A 1 12.57 16.01 35.48
CA MET A 1 12.50 15.61 34.06
C MET A 1 11.08 15.73 33.49
N VAL A 2 10.04 15.24 34.17
CA VAL A 2 8.64 15.38 33.69
C VAL A 2 8.10 16.81 33.85
N LEU A 3 8.31 17.45 35.01
CA LEU A 3 7.87 18.84 35.24
C LEU A 3 8.54 19.87 34.30
N SER A 4 9.81 19.67 33.97
CA SER A 4 10.55 20.53 33.02
C SER A 4 10.02 20.41 31.59
N PHE A 5 9.55 19.23 31.18
CA PHE A 5 8.89 19.02 29.90
C PHE A 5 7.51 19.68 29.87
N LEU A 6 6.68 19.46 30.89
CA LEU A 6 5.34 20.05 30.98
C LEU A 6 5.41 21.59 30.96
N HIS A 7 6.37 22.18 31.68
CA HIS A 7 6.56 23.63 31.71
C HIS A 7 6.96 24.22 30.34
N ALA A 8 7.71 23.47 29.52
CA ALA A 8 8.05 23.90 28.15
C ALA A 8 6.81 24.04 27.25
N PHE A 9 5.71 23.34 27.59
CA PHE A 9 4.42 23.44 26.91
C PHE A 9 3.39 24.29 27.67
N GLY A 10 3.83 25.06 28.67
CA GLY A 10 2.94 25.92 29.47
C GLY A 10 2.01 25.16 30.42
N LEU A 11 2.34 23.91 30.76
CA LEU A 11 1.58 23.09 31.71
C LEU A 11 2.30 23.10 33.06
N HIS A 12 1.59 23.49 34.11
CA HIS A 12 2.17 23.73 35.45
C HIS A 12 1.89 22.59 36.43
N SER A 13 1.03 21.64 36.06
CA SER A 13 0.74 20.45 36.87
C SER A 13 0.45 19.21 36.03
N GLU A 14 0.62 18.04 36.64
CA GLU A 14 0.20 16.76 36.04
C GLU A 14 -1.32 16.72 35.84
N LYS A 15 -2.09 17.40 36.69
CA LYS A 15 -3.54 17.51 36.56
C LYS A 15 -3.95 18.24 35.28
N GLU A 16 -3.32 19.39 34.99
CA GLU A 16 -3.57 20.14 33.75
C GLU A 16 -3.24 19.30 32.51
N TYR A 17 -2.12 18.58 32.55
CA TYR A 17 -1.77 17.64 31.48
C TYR A 17 -2.85 16.57 31.25
N MET A 18 -3.34 15.96 32.33
CA MET A 18 -4.39 14.94 32.26
C MET A 18 -5.73 15.52 31.78
N ASP A 19 -6.05 16.77 32.14
CA ASP A 19 -7.28 17.43 31.70
C ASP A 19 -7.22 17.80 30.21
N VAL A 20 -6.07 18.24 29.71
CA VAL A 20 -5.85 18.44 28.26
C VAL A 20 -5.96 17.12 27.49
N LEU A 21 -5.34 16.05 28.00
CA LEU A 21 -5.47 14.73 27.40
C LEU A 21 -6.93 14.28 27.33
N ARG A 22 -7.69 14.47 28.41
CA ARG A 22 -9.13 14.11 28.46
C ARG A 22 -9.97 14.95 27.50
N ALA A 23 -9.67 16.23 27.34
CA ALA A 23 -10.39 17.10 26.42
C ALA A 23 -10.31 16.62 24.95
N GLY A 24 -9.21 15.96 24.58
CA GLY A 24 -9.03 15.38 23.25
C GLY A 24 -9.71 14.01 23.04
N LEU A 25 -10.26 13.39 24.09
CA LEU A 25 -10.88 12.07 24.01
C LEU A 25 -12.39 12.17 23.90
N SER A 26 -12.92 11.91 22.70
CA SER A 26 -14.37 11.90 22.43
C SER A 26 -15.07 10.58 22.79
N ARG A 27 -14.30 9.53 23.08
CA ARG A 27 -14.81 8.19 23.39
C ARG A 27 -13.95 7.53 24.49
N PRO A 28 -14.51 6.55 25.23
CA PRO A 28 -13.72 5.73 26.14
C PRO A 28 -12.48 5.18 25.43
N CYS A 29 -11.30 5.37 26.03
CA CYS A 29 -10.01 5.00 25.46
C CYS A 29 -9.12 4.40 26.55
N VAL A 30 -8.43 3.30 26.25
CA VAL A 30 -7.40 2.75 27.13
C VAL A 30 -6.05 3.35 26.76
N LEU A 31 -5.43 4.04 27.71
CA LEU A 31 -4.06 4.50 27.58
C LEU A 31 -3.15 3.61 28.42
N HIS A 32 -2.19 2.95 27.78
CA HIS A 32 -1.19 2.16 28.49
C HIS A 32 -0.21 3.10 29.20
N ARG A 33 0.15 2.77 30.44
CA ARG A 33 1.25 3.43 31.14
C ARG A 33 2.55 3.12 30.40
N ARG A 34 3.22 4.14 29.87
CA ARG A 34 4.46 4.03 29.11
C ARG A 34 5.45 5.11 29.55
N THR A 35 6.73 4.81 29.43
CA THR A 35 7.80 5.81 29.43
C THR A 35 8.09 6.30 28.01
N PRO A 36 8.70 7.48 27.81
CA PRO A 36 9.05 7.96 26.48
C PRO A 36 9.94 7.01 25.66
N ALA A 37 10.75 6.18 26.35
CA ALA A 37 11.59 5.16 25.71
C ALA A 37 10.76 4.02 25.11
N GLU A 38 9.56 3.76 25.64
CA GLU A 38 8.68 2.66 25.22
C GLU A 38 7.67 3.09 24.15
N LYS A 39 7.81 4.28 23.56
CA LYS A 39 6.84 4.82 22.60
C LYS A 39 6.64 3.96 21.35
N PHE A 40 7.63 3.14 21.00
CA PHE A 40 7.60 2.22 19.85
C PHE A 40 7.35 0.76 20.27
N VAL A 41 7.00 0.51 21.52
CA VAL A 41 6.69 -0.83 22.02
C VAL A 41 5.17 -1.02 21.93
N ASN A 42 4.74 -1.97 21.09
CA ASN A 42 3.33 -2.33 20.97
C ASN A 42 2.77 -2.86 22.30
N ALA A 43 1.45 -2.88 22.43
CA ALA A 43 0.81 -3.53 23.56
C ALA A 43 0.93 -5.05 23.40
N PHE A 44 1.50 -5.72 24.41
CA PHE A 44 1.73 -7.15 24.38
C PHE A 44 1.48 -7.79 25.75
N ASN A 45 1.25 -9.10 25.75
CA ASN A 45 1.17 -9.90 26.96
C ASN A 45 2.53 -10.57 27.19
N ALA A 46 3.16 -10.31 28.32
CA ALA A 46 4.50 -10.82 28.60
C ALA A 46 4.59 -12.34 28.73
N TRP A 47 3.49 -13.02 29.07
CA TRP A 47 3.45 -14.48 29.08
C TRP A 47 3.37 -15.01 27.65
N ILE A 48 2.42 -14.51 26.85
CA ILE A 48 2.26 -14.97 25.46
C ILE A 48 3.50 -14.66 24.62
N GLY A 49 4.07 -13.46 24.75
CA GLY A 49 5.28 -13.08 24.04
C GLY A 49 6.46 -14.01 24.35
N ARG A 50 6.58 -14.48 25.60
CA ARG A 50 7.60 -15.47 25.98
C ARG A 50 7.36 -16.87 25.43
N VAL A 51 6.10 -17.25 25.21
CA VAL A 51 5.72 -18.59 24.74
C VAL A 51 5.76 -18.68 23.22
N LEU A 52 5.25 -17.67 22.52
CA LEU A 52 5.11 -17.67 21.06
C LEU A 52 6.26 -17.00 20.31
N ASP A 53 7.09 -16.19 21.00
CA ASP A 53 8.19 -15.42 20.42
C ASP A 53 7.81 -14.69 19.12
N SER A 54 6.60 -14.11 19.11
CA SER A 54 5.99 -13.49 17.94
C SER A 54 5.67 -12.03 18.21
N ASN A 55 5.75 -11.18 17.18
CA ASN A 55 5.28 -9.79 17.28
C ASN A 55 3.81 -9.75 17.70
N MET A 56 3.47 -8.90 18.67
CA MET A 56 2.11 -8.77 19.20
C MET A 56 1.66 -7.31 19.14
N ASP A 57 0.38 -7.12 18.85
CA ASP A 57 -0.31 -5.84 18.93
C ASP A 57 -1.71 -6.07 19.50
N MET A 58 -1.83 -5.99 20.82
CA MET A 58 -3.08 -6.22 21.53
C MET A 58 -3.83 -4.92 21.80
N GLN A 59 -5.11 -4.91 21.51
CA GLN A 59 -5.98 -3.79 21.84
C GLN A 59 -7.13 -4.25 22.71
N ILE A 60 -7.43 -3.49 23.75
CA ILE A 60 -8.59 -3.77 24.60
C ILE A 60 -9.83 -3.27 23.86
N ILE A 61 -10.79 -4.17 23.66
CA ILE A 61 -12.08 -3.84 23.06
C ILE A 61 -12.95 -3.18 24.13
N LEU A 62 -13.24 -1.89 23.93
CA LEU A 62 -14.13 -1.12 24.80
C LEU A 62 -15.58 -1.06 24.29
N ASP A 63 -15.79 -1.40 23.01
CA ASP A 63 -17.08 -1.32 22.33
C ASP A 63 -17.19 -2.44 21.29
N HIS A 64 -18.33 -3.13 21.30
CA HIS A 64 -18.64 -4.22 20.36
C HIS A 64 -18.71 -3.72 18.91
N TYR A 65 -19.19 -2.49 18.68
CA TYR A 65 -19.21 -1.91 17.33
C TYR A 65 -17.80 -1.62 16.83
N ALA A 66 -16.90 -1.12 17.70
CA ALA A 66 -15.49 -0.94 17.36
C ALA A 66 -14.83 -2.26 16.95
N CYS A 67 -15.15 -3.37 17.62
CA CYS A 67 -14.68 -4.70 17.23
C CYS A 67 -15.21 -5.11 15.85
N ALA A 68 -16.52 -4.98 15.60
CA ALA A 68 -17.11 -5.34 14.32
C ALA A 68 -16.52 -4.51 13.17
N SER A 69 -16.38 -3.19 13.37
CA SER A 69 -15.74 -2.29 12.42
C SER A 69 -14.31 -2.74 12.12
N TYR A 70 -13.52 -3.06 13.15
CA TYR A 70 -12.14 -3.53 13.00
C TYR A 70 -12.04 -4.82 12.17
N VAL A 71 -12.93 -5.79 12.39
CA VAL A 71 -12.93 -7.05 11.62
C VAL A 71 -13.28 -6.78 10.16
N VAL A 72 -14.32 -5.99 9.88
CA VAL A 72 -14.70 -5.60 8.50
C VAL A 72 -13.53 -4.89 7.81
N ASP A 73 -12.91 -3.97 8.53
CA ASP A 73 -11.74 -3.25 8.11
C ASP A 73 -10.55 -4.14 7.76
N TYR A 74 -10.33 -5.18 8.56
CA TYR A 74 -9.26 -6.14 8.35
C TYR A 74 -9.52 -7.05 7.16
N VAL A 75 -10.76 -7.55 7.01
CA VAL A 75 -11.17 -8.34 5.84
C VAL A 75 -11.00 -7.53 4.56
N ASN A 76 -11.34 -6.24 4.59
CA ASN A 76 -11.20 -5.35 3.45
C ASN A 76 -9.77 -4.83 3.24
N LYS A 77 -8.77 -5.27 4.03
CA LYS A 77 -7.41 -4.70 4.01
C LYS A 77 -6.71 -4.82 2.67
N SER A 78 -6.93 -5.90 1.92
CA SER A 78 -6.37 -6.09 0.58
C SER A 78 -6.94 -5.11 -0.46
N ASP A 79 -8.16 -4.63 -0.25
CA ASP A 79 -8.88 -3.75 -1.17
C ASP A 79 -8.80 -2.27 -0.76
N ARG A 80 -8.18 -1.97 0.39
CA ARG A 80 -7.96 -0.61 0.87
C ARG A 80 -7.03 0.15 -0.06
N GLY A 81 -7.59 1.12 -0.78
CA GLY A 81 -6.85 2.13 -1.54
C GLY A 81 -7.13 2.11 -3.04
N ILE A 82 -7.26 0.94 -3.66
CA ILE A 82 -7.47 0.85 -5.11
C ILE A 82 -8.90 1.24 -5.50
N SER A 83 -9.90 0.84 -4.71
CA SER A 83 -11.32 1.13 -4.99
C SER A 83 -11.63 2.63 -4.89
N ASN A 84 -11.13 3.29 -3.84
CA ASN A 84 -11.28 4.73 -3.68
C ASN A 84 -10.55 5.49 -4.80
N LEU A 85 -9.32 5.10 -5.12
CA LEU A 85 -8.55 5.71 -6.21
C LEU A 85 -9.28 5.60 -7.55
N LYS A 86 -9.82 4.41 -7.88
CA LYS A 86 -10.60 4.20 -9.10
C LYS A 86 -11.84 5.07 -9.14
N HIS A 87 -12.55 5.20 -8.00
CA HIS A 87 -13.73 6.03 -7.92
C HIS A 87 -13.40 7.51 -8.13
N THR A 88 -12.35 8.01 -7.48
CA THR A 88 -11.88 9.39 -7.62
C THR A 88 -11.45 9.69 -9.06
N VAL A 89 -10.73 8.78 -9.71
CA VAL A 89 -10.35 8.94 -11.14
C VAL A 89 -11.59 8.97 -12.04
N ALA A 90 -12.55 8.06 -11.81
CA ALA A 90 -13.78 8.04 -12.58
C ALA A 90 -14.61 9.32 -12.41
N GLU A 91 -14.62 9.89 -11.20
CA GLU A 91 -15.31 11.14 -10.89
C GLU A 91 -14.63 12.36 -11.52
N ILE A 92 -13.30 12.43 -11.50
CA ILE A 92 -12.51 13.48 -12.18
C ILE A 92 -12.77 13.46 -13.69
N LEU A 93 -12.85 12.28 -14.30
CA LEU A 93 -13.14 12.13 -15.74
C LEU A 93 -14.61 12.44 -16.07
N LYS A 94 -15.55 12.10 -15.18
CA LYS A 94 -16.97 12.49 -15.35
C LYS A 94 -17.17 14.00 -15.28
N THR A 95 -16.48 14.67 -14.37
CA THR A 95 -16.56 16.13 -14.18
C THR A 95 -15.82 16.90 -15.26
N ASN A 96 -14.86 16.26 -15.95
CA ASN A 96 -14.12 16.85 -17.07
C ASN A 96 -14.18 15.93 -18.31
N PRO A 97 -15.30 15.91 -19.05
CA PRO A 97 -15.50 14.96 -20.16
C PRO A 97 -14.51 15.13 -21.33
N ASN A 98 -13.88 16.30 -21.44
CA ASN A 98 -12.89 16.61 -22.48
C ASN A 98 -11.46 16.27 -22.08
N ASP A 99 -11.23 15.91 -20.81
CA ASP A 99 -9.90 15.51 -20.36
C ASP A 99 -9.62 14.06 -20.75
N ASP A 100 -8.41 13.81 -21.21
CA ASP A 100 -7.92 12.44 -21.35
C ASP A 100 -7.56 11.82 -19.99
N ILE A 101 -7.27 10.52 -19.99
CA ILE A 101 -6.91 9.78 -18.78
C ILE A 101 -5.65 10.36 -18.13
N GLU A 102 -4.71 10.89 -18.93
CA GLU A 102 -3.45 11.46 -18.43
C GLU A 102 -3.70 12.76 -17.65
N ALA A 103 -4.54 13.65 -18.18
CA ALA A 103 -4.99 14.86 -17.52
C ALA A 103 -5.76 14.53 -16.22
N GLY A 104 -6.61 13.50 -16.25
CA GLY A 104 -7.29 12.99 -15.06
C GLY A 104 -6.33 12.49 -13.98
N ILE A 105 -5.31 11.70 -14.35
CA ILE A 105 -4.26 11.22 -13.44
C ILE A 105 -3.43 12.39 -12.89
N ARG A 106 -3.14 13.40 -13.72
CA ARG A 106 -2.40 14.59 -13.28
C ARG A 106 -3.17 15.37 -12.22
N LYS A 107 -4.48 15.54 -12.39
CA LYS A 107 -5.36 16.18 -11.40
C LYS A 107 -5.39 15.38 -10.10
N LEU A 108 -5.58 14.06 -10.19
CA LEU A 108 -5.51 13.16 -9.04
C LEU A 108 -4.18 13.28 -8.29
N ARG A 109 -3.05 13.33 -9.00
CA ARG A 109 -1.72 13.50 -8.39
C ARG A 109 -1.64 14.78 -7.57
N VAL A 110 -2.15 15.88 -8.09
CA VAL A 110 -2.17 17.17 -7.38
C VAL A 110 -3.04 17.09 -6.12
N ASP A 111 -4.21 16.47 -6.20
CA ASP A 111 -5.10 16.34 -5.05
C ASP A 111 -4.55 15.41 -3.97
N ILE A 112 -3.86 14.32 -4.37
CA ILE A 112 -3.11 13.48 -3.44
C ILE A 112 -2.06 14.32 -2.72
N LEU A 113 -1.24 15.08 -3.45
CA LEU A 113 -0.17 15.90 -2.86
C LEU A 113 -0.70 16.95 -1.87
N LYS A 114 -1.89 17.51 -2.08
CA LYS A 114 -2.52 18.43 -1.12
C LYS A 114 -2.89 17.76 0.20
N GLY A 115 -3.11 16.44 0.19
CA GLY A 115 -3.49 15.67 1.38
C GLY A 115 -2.32 15.09 2.16
N ILE A 116 -1.08 15.26 1.70
CA ILE A 116 0.12 14.73 2.38
C ILE A 116 0.84 15.87 3.08
N GLU A 117 1.16 15.68 4.36
CA GLU A 117 2.17 16.50 5.04
C GLU A 117 3.56 15.97 4.68
N MET A 118 4.43 16.86 4.19
CA MET A 118 5.77 16.52 3.72
C MET A 118 6.79 17.49 4.31
N SER A 119 7.96 17.00 4.72
CA SER A 119 9.01 17.86 5.26
C SER A 119 9.60 18.77 4.18
N ALA A 120 10.17 19.91 4.57
CA ALA A 120 10.77 20.86 3.63
C ALA A 120 11.88 20.20 2.78
N GLN A 121 12.64 19.27 3.36
CA GLN A 121 13.70 18.54 2.66
C GLN A 121 13.12 17.61 1.58
N GLU A 122 12.06 16.86 1.90
CA GLU A 122 11.38 15.97 0.96
C GLU A 122 10.70 16.74 -0.18
N VAL A 123 10.09 17.91 0.11
CA VAL A 123 9.50 18.78 -0.91
C VAL A 123 10.56 19.29 -1.88
N ALA A 124 11.70 19.78 -1.37
CA ALA A 124 12.80 20.22 -2.22
C ALA A 124 13.33 19.07 -3.11
N TRP A 125 13.49 17.87 -2.55
CA TRP A 125 13.92 16.69 -3.29
C TRP A 125 12.93 16.31 -4.41
N PHE A 126 11.63 16.33 -4.10
CA PHE A 126 10.55 16.05 -5.04
C PHE A 126 10.47 17.09 -6.17
N LEU A 127 10.58 18.38 -5.86
CA LEU A 127 10.55 19.47 -6.85
C LEU A 127 11.76 19.41 -7.81
N LEU A 128 12.92 19.02 -7.30
CA LEU A 128 14.14 18.79 -8.09
C LEU A 128 14.10 17.49 -8.90
N LYS A 129 12.98 16.74 -8.85
CA LYS A 129 12.77 15.44 -9.52
C LYS A 129 13.88 14.43 -9.21
N GLN A 130 14.44 14.51 -8.00
CA GLN A 130 15.47 13.57 -7.58
C GLN A 130 14.84 12.22 -7.28
N GLU A 131 15.58 11.14 -7.55
CA GLU A 131 15.14 9.79 -7.24
C GLU A 131 14.99 9.63 -5.73
N MET A 132 13.82 9.17 -5.27
CA MET A 132 13.55 8.93 -3.84
C MET A 132 14.28 7.70 -3.30
N SER A 133 14.73 6.81 -4.19
CA SER A 133 15.47 5.60 -3.85
C SER A 133 16.30 5.18 -5.06
N HIS A 134 17.57 4.86 -4.81
CA HIS A 134 18.44 4.22 -5.80
C HIS A 134 18.48 2.71 -5.53
N LYS A 135 18.47 1.89 -6.58
CA LYS A 135 18.59 0.42 -6.48
C LYS A 135 19.58 -0.08 -7.52
N SER A 136 20.47 -1.00 -7.13
CA SER A 136 21.43 -1.62 -8.04
C SER A 136 20.83 -2.70 -8.94
N ARG A 137 19.60 -3.15 -8.65
CA ARG A 137 18.90 -4.20 -9.37
C ARG A 137 17.48 -3.78 -9.68
N GLU A 138 17.05 -4.08 -10.90
CA GLU A 138 15.65 -3.93 -11.30
C GLU A 138 14.78 -4.95 -10.55
N VAL A 139 13.59 -4.51 -10.14
CA VAL A 139 12.58 -5.38 -9.54
C VAL A 139 11.44 -5.51 -10.54
N VAL A 140 11.31 -6.70 -11.13
CA VAL A 140 10.25 -7.02 -12.08
C VAL A 140 9.19 -7.87 -11.40
N TYR A 141 7.93 -7.46 -11.48
CA TYR A 141 6.81 -8.27 -11.00
C TYR A 141 6.51 -9.42 -11.96
N VAL A 142 6.53 -10.66 -11.45
CA VAL A 142 6.18 -11.87 -12.20
C VAL A 142 4.85 -12.41 -11.67
N PRO A 143 3.76 -12.40 -12.45
CA PRO A 143 2.47 -12.89 -11.99
C PRO A 143 2.51 -14.42 -11.84
N THR A 144 2.35 -14.92 -10.62
CA THR A 144 2.33 -16.36 -10.30
C THR A 144 0.92 -16.97 -10.31
N CYS A 145 -0.13 -16.17 -10.53
CA CYS A 145 -1.50 -16.65 -10.62
C CYS A 145 -1.76 -17.51 -11.86
N TYR A 146 -2.86 -18.28 -11.83
CA TYR A 146 -3.28 -19.11 -12.94
C TYR A 146 -3.52 -18.28 -14.20
N PRO A 147 -3.30 -18.83 -15.41
CA PRO A 147 -3.45 -18.09 -16.66
C PRO A 147 -4.76 -17.30 -16.80
N LYS A 148 -5.87 -17.86 -16.29
CA LYS A 148 -7.21 -17.27 -16.30
C LYS A 148 -7.40 -16.06 -15.37
N GLU A 149 -6.54 -15.92 -14.36
CA GLU A 149 -6.60 -14.86 -13.33
C GLU A 149 -5.54 -13.77 -13.56
N ARG A 150 -4.71 -13.92 -14.59
CA ARG A 150 -3.67 -12.93 -14.90
C ARG A 150 -4.32 -11.67 -15.45
N VAL A 151 -3.83 -10.53 -14.98
CA VAL A 151 -4.24 -9.23 -15.51
C VAL A 151 -3.72 -9.09 -16.94
N HIS A 152 -4.61 -8.73 -17.86
CA HIS A 152 -4.27 -8.45 -19.25
C HIS A 152 -4.35 -6.95 -19.52
N VAL A 153 -3.39 -6.45 -20.29
CA VAL A 153 -3.38 -5.07 -20.76
C VAL A 153 -3.89 -5.07 -22.20
N ARG A 154 -4.92 -4.26 -22.49
CA ARG A 154 -5.43 -4.13 -23.85
C ARG A 154 -4.39 -3.43 -24.74
N LYS A 155 -4.32 -3.81 -26.02
CA LYS A 155 -3.57 -3.07 -27.02
C LYS A 155 -4.08 -1.63 -27.13
N THR A 156 -3.18 -0.71 -27.47
CA THR A 156 -3.52 0.69 -27.71
C THR A 156 -4.42 0.80 -28.94
N ARG A 157 -5.08 1.94 -29.12
CA ARG A 157 -5.99 2.13 -30.24
C ARG A 157 -5.27 2.02 -31.60
N ALA A 158 -4.10 2.63 -31.72
CA ALA A 158 -3.26 2.52 -32.91
C ALA A 158 -2.83 1.05 -33.18
N GLU A 159 -2.46 0.30 -32.14
CA GLU A 159 -2.10 -1.13 -32.28
C GLU A 159 -3.30 -1.99 -32.71
N LEU A 160 -4.51 -1.65 -32.26
CA LEU A 160 -5.75 -2.34 -32.66
C LEU A 160 -6.16 -2.02 -34.09
N GLU A 161 -6.03 -0.76 -34.52
CA GLU A 161 -6.33 -0.31 -35.89
C GLU A 161 -5.36 -0.89 -36.93
N ALA A 162 -4.13 -1.22 -36.50
CA ALA A 162 -3.15 -1.92 -37.32
C ALA A 162 -3.39 -3.43 -37.43
N LEU A 163 -4.37 -4.00 -36.72
CA LEU A 163 -4.68 -5.43 -36.81
C LEU A 163 -5.41 -5.76 -38.11
N LEU A 164 -5.22 -7.00 -38.56
CA LEU A 164 -5.99 -7.55 -39.67
C LEU A 164 -7.50 -7.53 -39.36
N PRO A 165 -8.37 -7.28 -40.36
CA PRO A 165 -9.81 -7.34 -40.18
C PRO A 165 -10.23 -8.70 -39.60
N GLY A 166 -10.94 -8.68 -38.46
CA GLY A 166 -11.41 -9.88 -37.76
C GLY A 166 -10.42 -10.50 -36.76
N SER A 167 -9.25 -9.88 -36.53
CA SER A 167 -8.31 -10.34 -35.51
C SER A 167 -8.89 -10.22 -34.09
N THR A 168 -8.77 -11.28 -33.30
CA THR A 168 -9.16 -11.33 -31.89
C THR A 168 -8.01 -11.03 -30.93
N ASP A 169 -6.83 -10.72 -31.45
CA ASP A 169 -5.61 -10.46 -30.67
C ASP A 169 -5.60 -9.02 -30.12
N VAL A 170 -6.54 -8.74 -29.23
CA VAL A 170 -6.77 -7.41 -28.63
C VAL A 170 -5.91 -7.14 -27.39
N TRP A 171 -5.14 -8.14 -26.94
CA TRP A 171 -4.37 -8.10 -25.69
C TRP A 171 -2.88 -8.00 -25.95
N LYS A 172 -2.15 -7.26 -25.11
CA LYS A 172 -0.69 -7.26 -25.13
C LYS A 172 -0.16 -8.56 -24.52
N ALA A 173 0.90 -9.09 -25.11
CA ALA A 173 1.61 -10.23 -24.56
C ALA A 173 2.19 -9.89 -23.17
N ASN A 174 1.82 -10.69 -22.17
CA ASN A 174 2.36 -10.55 -20.81
C ASN A 174 3.79 -11.14 -20.72
N LEU A 175 4.46 -10.92 -19.59
CA LEU A 175 5.85 -11.37 -19.37
C LEU A 175 6.00 -12.89 -19.61
N VAL A 176 5.02 -13.68 -19.15
CA VAL A 176 5.03 -15.14 -19.28
C VAL A 176 4.89 -15.55 -20.76
N GLN A 177 3.94 -14.97 -21.49
CA GLN A 177 3.75 -15.24 -22.92
C GLN A 177 4.97 -14.86 -23.76
N LYS A 178 5.64 -13.74 -23.43
CA LYS A 178 6.90 -13.37 -24.07
C LYS A 178 8.00 -14.39 -23.82
N TYR A 179 8.06 -14.93 -22.61
CA TYR A 179 9.03 -15.96 -22.24
C TYR A 179 8.71 -17.34 -22.85
N GLU A 180 7.44 -17.69 -22.99
CA GLU A 180 6.97 -18.89 -23.71
C GLU A 180 7.26 -18.80 -25.21
N ALA A 181 7.11 -17.60 -25.80
CA ALA A 181 7.40 -17.32 -27.20
C ALA A 181 8.89 -17.02 -27.47
N ARG A 182 9.80 -17.36 -26.55
CA ARG A 182 11.22 -17.08 -26.71
C ARG A 182 11.82 -17.83 -27.91
N PRO A 183 12.81 -17.26 -28.60
CA PRO A 183 13.53 -17.93 -29.67
C PRO A 183 14.17 -19.25 -29.21
N PRO A 184 14.24 -20.28 -30.08
CA PRO A 184 14.87 -21.56 -29.75
C PRO A 184 16.34 -21.44 -29.33
N THR A 185 17.03 -20.38 -29.77
CA THR A 185 18.42 -20.07 -29.43
C THR A 185 18.63 -19.76 -27.95
N LEU A 186 17.56 -19.44 -27.20
CA LEU A 186 17.60 -19.14 -25.77
C LEU A 186 17.13 -20.32 -24.90
N ASN A 187 16.95 -21.51 -25.47
CA ASN A 187 16.51 -22.69 -24.72
C ASN A 187 17.53 -23.17 -23.67
N ASP A 188 18.82 -22.89 -23.90
CA ASP A 188 19.91 -23.30 -23.02
C ASP A 188 20.21 -22.28 -21.91
N VAL A 189 19.61 -21.09 -21.99
CA VAL A 189 19.83 -20.00 -21.02
C VAL A 189 18.97 -20.19 -19.77
N ASP A 190 17.95 -21.05 -19.81
CA ASP A 190 17.02 -21.20 -18.69
C ASP A 190 16.47 -22.62 -18.51
N ARG A 191 17.38 -23.51 -18.08
CA ARG A 191 17.02 -24.64 -17.24
C ARG A 191 17.94 -24.64 -16.02
N GLY A 192 17.65 -23.77 -15.06
CA GLY A 192 17.93 -24.12 -13.66
C GLY A 192 17.49 -25.57 -13.45
N LYS A 193 18.37 -26.40 -12.87
CA LYS A 193 18.21 -27.86 -12.76
C LYS A 193 16.96 -28.25 -11.95
N THR A 194 15.77 -28.14 -12.52
CA THR A 194 14.54 -28.71 -11.96
C THR A 194 14.18 -29.89 -12.83
N LYS A 195 14.59 -31.09 -12.39
CA LYS A 195 14.07 -32.34 -12.92
C LYS A 195 12.54 -32.29 -12.80
N ARG A 196 11.83 -32.34 -13.94
CA ARG A 196 10.42 -32.72 -13.95
C ARG A 196 10.34 -34.10 -13.28
N ILE A 197 9.73 -34.17 -12.12
CA ILE A 197 9.27 -35.44 -11.56
C ILE A 197 8.15 -35.90 -12.51
N GLN A 198 8.40 -36.96 -13.27
CA GLN A 198 7.34 -37.60 -14.03
C GLN A 198 6.33 -38.20 -13.03
N PRO A 199 5.01 -38.09 -13.26
CA PRO A 199 4.06 -38.89 -12.52
C PRO A 199 4.34 -40.36 -12.83
N GLY A 200 4.64 -41.15 -11.79
CA GLY A 200 4.77 -42.60 -11.91
C GLY A 200 3.47 -43.19 -12.45
N GLY A 201 3.63 -44.12 -13.40
CA GLY A 201 2.54 -44.96 -13.91
C GLY A 201 2.11 -46.03 -12.92
#